data_AF-A0A0F2PSU3-F1
#
_entry.id   AF-A0A0F2PSU3-F1
#
_cell.length_a   1.000
_cell.length_b   1.000
_cell.length_c   1.000
_cell.angle_alpha   90.00
_cell.angle_beta   90.00
_cell.angle_gamma   90.00
#
_symmetry.space_group_name_H-M   'P 1'
#
loop_
_entity.id
_entity.type
_entity.pdbx_description
1 polymer ?
#
loop_
_entity_poly.entity_id
_entity_poly.type
_entity_poly.pdbx_seq_one_letter_code
_entity_poly.pdbx_strand_id
1 'polypeptide(L)' 'MSKTIKDGASFNQRDVIDFLVEFSAFKDRVEKKFKDVSRELDGKINEHDLWVGVYLIATDYAEELANKKSKQEPVVQKVS' A
#
# COMPACT_ATOMS: atom_id res chain seq x y z
N MET A 1 8.39 -7.51 -9.09
CA MET A 1 7.48 -8.32 -8.27
C MET A 1 8.18 -8.57 -6.95
N SER A 2 8.02 -7.66 -5.99
CA SER A 2 8.66 -7.75 -4.69
C SER A 2 8.01 -8.88 -3.90
N LYS A 3 8.83 -9.83 -3.42
CA LYS A 3 8.35 -11.02 -2.73
C LYS A 3 7.77 -10.59 -1.39
N THR A 4 6.50 -10.95 -1.14
CA THR A 4 5.85 -10.75 0.15
C THR A 4 6.65 -11.50 1.23
N ILE A 5 7.05 -10.80 2.29
CA ILE A 5 7.69 -11.43 3.45
C ILE A 5 6.64 -12.31 4.14
N LYS A 6 6.79 -13.63 4.03
CA LYS A 6 5.95 -14.61 4.74
C LYS A 6 6.65 -15.05 6.02
N ASP A 7 5.90 -15.15 7.11
CA ASP A 7 6.41 -15.69 8.38
C ASP A 7 7.02 -17.08 8.18
N GLY A 8 8.19 -17.32 8.77
CA GLY A 8 8.90 -18.60 8.72
C GLY A 8 9.84 -18.83 7.53
N ALA A 9 9.99 -17.86 6.61
CA ALA A 9 10.96 -17.94 5.52
C ALA A 9 12.35 -17.43 5.94
N SER A 10 13.41 -18.17 5.58
CA SER A 10 14.79 -17.70 5.69
C SER A 10 15.11 -16.76 4.51
N PHE A 11 15.25 -15.46 4.81
CA PHE A 11 15.60 -14.45 3.81
C PHE A 11 17.12 -14.32 3.73
N ASN A 12 17.64 -14.22 2.50
CA ASN A 12 19.02 -13.82 2.31
C ASN A 12 19.16 -12.33 2.70
N GLN A 13 20.30 -11.94 3.28
CA GLN A 13 20.54 -10.56 3.72
C GLN A 13 20.29 -9.54 2.60
N ARG A 14 20.60 -9.91 1.35
CA ARG A 14 20.34 -9.10 0.16
C ARG A 14 18.84 -8.81 -0.04
N ASP A 15 17.98 -9.83 0.10
CA ASP A 15 16.54 -9.68 -0.08
C ASP A 15 15.93 -8.74 0.97
N VAL A 16 16.46 -8.79 2.20
CA VAL A 16 16.05 -7.90 3.29
C VAL A 16 16.46 -6.45 2.99
N ILE A 17 17.69 -6.23 2.53
CA ILE A 17 18.18 -4.89 2.17
C ILE A 17 17.36 -4.30 1.03
N ASP A 18 17.11 -5.08 -0.03
CA ASP A 18 16.33 -4.63 -1.19
C ASP A 18 14.90 -4.23 -0.77
N PHE A 19 14.27 -5.01 0.13
CA PHE A 19 12.97 -4.67 0.71
C PHE A 19 12.99 -3.36 1.51
N LEU A 20 14.00 -3.17 2.36
CA LEU A 20 14.13 -1.95 3.17
C LEU A 20 14.35 -0.70 2.32
N VAL A 21 15.13 -0.81 1.24
CA VAL A 21 15.33 0.28 0.28
C VAL A 21 14.02 0.63 -0.42
N GLU A 22 13.28 -0.38 -0.88
CA GLU A 22 11.97 -0.17 -1.51
C GLU A 22 10.97 0.48 -0.53
N PHE A 23 10.94 0.01 0.71
CA PHE A 23 10.11 0.57 1.77
C PHE A 23 10.47 2.03 2.08
N SER A 24 11.76 2.35 2.20
CA SER A 24 12.20 3.73 2.43
C SER A 24 11.76 4.66 1.31
N ALA A 25 11.97 4.25 0.05
CA ALA A 25 11.56 5.04 -1.10
C ALA A 25 10.03 5.19 -1.19
N PHE A 26 9.27 4.15 -0.80
CA PHE A 26 7.81 4.24 -0.69
C PHE A 26 7.39 5.24 0.38
N LYS A 27 7.96 5.15 1.59
CA LYS A 27 7.69 6.07 2.69
C LYS A 27 7.89 7.53 2.28
N ASP A 28 9.02 7.85 1.64
CA ASP A 28 9.33 9.22 1.22
C ASP A 28 8.32 9.75 0.19
N ARG A 29 7.88 8.91 -0.75
CA ARG A 29 6.85 9.28 -1.74
C ARG A 29 5.50 9.53 -1.07
N VAL A 30 5.08 8.67 -0.15
CA VAL A 30 3.83 8.82 0.60
C VAL A 30 3.87 10.09 1.44
N GLU A 31 4.96 10.32 2.17
CA GLU A 31 5.11 11.51 3.01
C GLU A 31 5.08 12.80 2.19
N LYS A 32 5.76 12.82 1.04
CA LYS A 32 5.73 13.95 0.12
C LYS A 32 4.31 14.22 -0.39
N LYS A 33 3.59 13.19 -0.85
CA LYS A 33 2.23 13.36 -1.36
C LYS A 33 1.21 13.72 -0.30
N PHE A 34 1.35 13.19 0.90
CA PHE A 34 0.52 13.61 2.03
C PHE A 34 0.72 15.09 2.35
N LYS A 35 1.98 15.57 2.40
CA LYS A 35 2.28 16.99 2.63
C LYS A 35 1.74 17.89 1.52
N ASP A 36 1.84 17.48 0.25
CA ASP A 36 1.28 18.23 -0.86
C ASP A 36 -0.25 18.36 -0.72
N VAL A 37 -0.95 17.25 -0.53
CA VAL A 37 -2.43 17.22 -0.37
C VAL A 37 -2.85 18.02 0.86
N SER A 38 -2.17 17.85 1.99
CA SER A 38 -2.50 18.58 3.22
C SER A 38 -2.40 20.09 3.03
N ARG A 39 -1.41 20.60 2.30
CA ARG A 39 -1.32 22.04 1.97
C ARG A 39 -2.43 22.50 1.03
N GLU A 40 -2.88 21.65 0.12
CA GLU A 40 -3.99 21.98 -0.79
C GLU A 40 -5.34 22.03 -0.06
N LEU A 41 -5.48 21.28 1.04
CA LEU A 41 -6.73 21.21 1.81
C LEU A 41 -6.80 22.26 2.92
N ASP A 42 -5.66 22.66 3.47
CA ASP A 42 -5.54 23.61 4.57
C ASP A 42 -6.28 24.93 4.30
N GLY A 43 -7.18 25.31 5.22
CA GLY A 43 -7.91 26.57 5.19
C GLY A 43 -9.11 26.61 4.24
N LYS A 44 -9.45 25.48 3.60
CA LYS A 44 -10.69 25.38 2.81
C LYS A 44 -11.91 25.26 3.72
N ILE A 45 -13.01 25.91 3.34
CA ILE A 45 -14.28 25.90 4.08
C ILE A 45 -14.84 24.47 4.25
N ASN A 46 -14.56 23.59 3.29
CA ASN A 46 -14.98 22.19 3.27
C ASN A 46 -13.80 21.21 3.47
N GLU A 47 -12.74 21.62 4.16
CA GLU A 47 -11.54 20.81 4.39
C GLU A 47 -11.86 19.41 4.94
N HIS A 48 -12.75 19.32 5.93
CA HIS A 48 -13.19 18.04 6.50
C HIS A 48 -13.79 17.12 5.44
N ASP A 49 -14.71 17.62 4.62
CA ASP A 49 -15.39 16.82 3.59
C ASP A 49 -14.41 16.35 2.50
N LEU A 50 -13.40 17.18 2.19
CA LEU A 50 -12.34 16.82 1.26
C LEU A 50 -11.48 15.68 1.82
N TRP A 51 -11.11 15.73 3.10
CA TRP A 51 -10.40 14.64 3.76
C TRP A 51 -11.21 13.34 3.84
N VAL A 52 -12.51 13.45 4.14
CA VAL A 52 -13.43 12.29 4.09
C VAL A 52 -13.46 11.70 2.68
N GLY A 53 -13.56 12.53 1.64
CA GLY A 53 -13.52 12.07 0.26
C GLY A 53 -12.22 11.32 -0.09
N VAL A 54 -11.07 11.86 0.31
CA VAL A 54 -9.76 11.20 0.14
C VAL A 54 -9.73 9.85 0.84
N TYR A 55 -10.24 9.77 2.07
CA TYR A 55 -10.28 8.53 2.83
C TYR A 55 -11.15 7.46 2.16
N LEU A 56 -12.34 7.82 1.68
CA LEU A 56 -13.25 6.89 1.00
C LEU A 56 -12.64 6.33 -0.28
N ILE A 57 -12.08 7.19 -1.14
CA ILE A 57 -11.41 6.78 -2.38
C ILE A 57 -10.22 5.86 -2.08
N ALA A 58 -9.41 6.19 -1.07
CA ALA A 58 -8.27 5.37 -0.68
C ALA A 58 -8.72 3.99 -0.15
N THR A 59 -9.83 3.94 0.59
CA THR A 59 -10.41 2.71 1.12
C THR A 59 -10.94 1.82 -0.01
N ASP A 60 -11.74 2.39 -0.93
CA ASP A 60 -12.25 1.69 -2.11
C ASP A 60 -11.11 1.10 -2.95
N TYR A 61 -10.07 1.89 -3.19
CA TYR A 61 -8.89 1.44 -3.94
C TYR A 61 -8.15 0.30 -3.23
N ALA A 62 -8.00 0.38 -1.90
CA ALA A 62 -7.36 -0.67 -1.10
C ALA A 62 -8.17 -1.97 -1.14
N GLU A 63 -9.49 -1.89 -1.04
CA GLU A 63 -10.40 -3.03 -1.15
C GLU A 63 -10.35 -3.67 -2.55
N GLU A 64 -10.35 -2.85 -3.62
CA GLU A 64 -10.18 -3.37 -4.98
C GLU A 64 -8.86 -4.11 -5.16
N LEU A 65 -7.76 -3.59 -4.61
CA LEU A 65 -6.45 -4.23 -4.64
C LEU A 65 -6.45 -5.56 -3.90
N ALA A 66 -7.08 -5.62 -2.72
CA ALA A 66 -7.23 -6.85 -1.96
C ALA A 66 -8.05 -7.89 -2.73
N ASN A 67 -9.16 -7.48 -3.35
CA ASN A 67 -10.02 -8.32 -4.16
C ASN A 67 -9.34 -8.82 -5.44
N LYS A 68 -8.46 -8.03 -6.05
CA LYS A 68 -7.64 -8.46 -7.19
C LYS A 68 -6.61 -9.51 -6.76
N LYS A 69 -6.01 -9.36 -5.58
CA LYS A 69 -5.06 -10.33 -5.02
C LYS A 69 -5.72 -11.65 -4.63
N SER A 70 -6.91 -11.63 -4.03
CA SER A 70 -7.65 -12.85 -3.66
C SER A 70 -8.10 -13.65 -4.89
N LYS A 71 -8.45 -12.99 -5.99
CA LYS A 71 -8.76 -13.64 -7.28
C LYS A 71 -7.53 -14.22 -7.99
N GLN A 72 -6.33 -13.77 -7.64
CA GLN A 72 -5.06 -14.24 -8.22
C GLN A 72 -4.39 -15.34 -7.38
N GLU A 73 -4.93 -15.73 -6.23
CA GLU A 73 -4.49 -16.97 -5.60
C GLU A 73 -4.85 -18.15 -6.52
N PRO A 74 -3.86 -18.88 -7.08
CA PRO A 74 -4.18 -20.06 -7.84
C PRO A 74 -4.85 -21.05 -6.89
N VAL A 75 -5.97 -21.62 -7.34
CA VAL A 75 -6.55 -22.84 -6.79
C VAL A 75 -5.40 -23.83 -6.67
N VAL A 76 -4.84 -23.96 -5.47
CA VAL A 76 -3.91 -25.04 -5.14
C VAL A 76 -4.76 -26.29 -5.29
N GLN A 77 -4.62 -26.96 -6.44
CA GLN A 77 -5.18 -28.27 -6.68
C GLN A 77 -4.78 -29.12 -5.47
N LYS A 78 -5.79 -29.52 -4.70
CA LYS A 78 -5.65 -30.63 -3.77
C LYS A 78 -5.26 -31.83 -4.62
N VAL A 79 -3.99 -32.19 -4.61
CA VAL A 79 -3.51 -33.44 -5.18
C VAL A 79 -3.60 -34.49 -4.08
N SER A 80 -4.46 -35.48 -4.36
CA SER A 80 -4.61 -36.82 -3.78
C SER A 80 -5.10 -36.94 -2.33
#